data_AF-A0AAJ0SCT3-F1
#
_entry.id   AF-A0AAJ0SCT3-F1
#
_cell.length_a   1.000
_cell.length_b   1.000
_cell.length_c   1.000
_cell.angle_alpha   90.00
_cell.angle_beta   90.00
_cell.angle_gamma   90.00
#
_symmetry.space_group_name_H-M   'P 1'
#
loop_
_entity.id
_entity.type
_entity.pdbx_description
1 polymer ?
#
loop_
_entity_poly.entity_id
_entity_poly.type
_entity_poly.pdbx_seq_one_letter_code
_entity_poly.pdbx_strand_id
1 'polypeptide(L)'
;MKKKIVLINLFMAATVLFAMLFQTVHSYEHIYKQLTEKPCDHHYVEGQKQITHSHAVDSNCHVCHFAFSTFIPNAFQTLSFHKVNTETSYVFFYTKVASTFFKGSLFALRAPPALV
;
A
#
# COMPACT_ATOMS: atom_id res chain seq x y z
N MET A 1 11.04 47.13 38.16
CA MET A 1 10.33 46.66 36.94
C MET A 1 10.85 45.30 36.44
N LYS A 2 12.16 45.10 36.30
CA LYS A 2 12.77 43.84 35.83
C LYS A 2 12.35 42.57 36.61
N LYS A 3 12.29 42.62 37.95
CA LYS A 3 11.88 41.48 38.79
C LYS A 3 10.42 41.04 38.57
N LYS A 4 9.51 41.99 38.29
CA LYS A 4 8.10 41.69 37.99
C LYS A 4 7.95 40.98 36.63
N ILE A 5 8.73 41.42 35.64
CA ILE A 5 8.77 40.81 34.29
C ILE A 5 9.30 39.36 34.37
N VAL A 6 10.34 39.11 35.18
CA VAL A 6 10.86 37.74 35.39
C VAL A 6 9.79 36.83 36.00
N LEU A 7 9.04 37.31 36.98
CA LEU A 7 7.96 36.53 37.61
C LEU A 7 6.83 36.21 36.60
N ILE A 8 6.46 37.19 35.77
CA ILE A 8 5.45 37.00 34.71
C ILE A 8 5.93 35.97 33.69
N ASN A 9 7.18 36.05 33.25
CA ASN A 9 7.75 35.09 32.31
C ASN A 9 7.80 33.67 32.89
N LEU A 10 8.17 33.53 34.17
CA LEU A 10 8.15 32.24 34.85
C LEU A 10 6.73 31.67 34.89
N PHE A 11 5.73 32.49 35.23
CA PHE A 11 4.35 32.07 35.29
C PHE A 11 3.81 31.65 33.91
N MET A 12 4.12 32.43 32.87
CA MET A 12 3.78 32.08 31.48
C MET A 12 4.40 30.74 31.06
N ALA A 13 5.69 30.54 31.33
CA ALA A 13 6.36 29.27 31.04
C ALA A 13 5.72 28.09 31.81
N ALA A 14 5.41 28.30 33.09
CA ALA A 14 4.73 27.29 33.91
C ALA A 14 3.33 26.96 33.39
N THR A 15 2.55 27.95 32.95
CA THR A 15 1.22 27.71 32.37
C THR A 15 1.29 26.91 31.07
N VAL A 16 2.28 27.18 30.22
CA VAL A 16 2.47 26.42 28.97
C VAL A 16 2.84 24.97 29.27
N LEU A 17 3.76 24.74 30.21
CA LEU A 17 4.13 23.38 30.64
C LEU A 17 2.94 22.65 31.25
N PHE A 18 2.13 23.33 32.07
CA PHE A 18 0.94 22.74 32.66
C PHE A 18 -0.11 22.37 31.61
N ALA A 19 -0.34 23.22 30.60
CA ALA A 19 -1.25 22.92 29.51
C ALA A 19 -0.82 21.68 28.72
N MET A 20 0.47 21.56 28.39
CA MET A 20 1.03 20.38 27.72
C MET A 20 0.90 19.11 28.58
N LEU A 21 1.20 19.20 29.88
CA LEU A 21 1.10 18.07 30.80
C LEU A 21 -0.36 17.62 30.98
N PHE A 22 -1.29 18.56 31.14
CA PHE A 22 -2.71 18.22 31.29
C PHE A 22 -3.26 17.52 30.04
N GLN A 23 -2.90 18.01 28.84
CA GLN A 23 -3.33 17.39 27.59
C GLN A 23 -2.82 15.94 27.45
N THR A 24 -1.58 15.69 27.87
CA THR A 24 -0.99 14.33 27.82
C THR A 24 -1.61 13.38 28.84
N VAL A 25 -1.80 13.80 30.09
CA VAL A 25 -2.45 12.98 31.12
C VAL A 25 -3.88 12.60 30.73
N HIS A 26 -4.67 13.55 30.20
CA HIS A 26 -6.02 13.27 29.73
C HIS A 26 -6.03 12.30 28.54
N SER A 27 -5.05 12.41 27.63
CA SER A 27 -4.88 11.43 26.54
C SER A 27 -4.63 10.01 27.07
N TYR A 28 -3.84 9.84 28.14
CA TYR A 28 -3.63 8.53 28.77
C TYR A 28 -4.89 7.91 29.36
N GLU A 29 -5.78 8.72 29.96
CA GLU A 29 -7.06 8.23 30.45
C GLU A 29 -7.91 7.66 29.32
N HIS A 30 -7.91 8.31 28.15
CA HIS A 30 -8.59 7.80 26.97
C HIS A 30 -7.99 6.46 26.48
N ILE A 31 -6.66 6.33 26.45
CA ILE A 31 -5.98 5.06 26.14
C ILE A 31 -6.45 3.98 27.10
N TYR A 32 -6.39 4.26 28.40
CA TYR A 32 -6.76 3.29 29.43
C TYR A 32 -8.21 2.85 29.26
N LYS A 33 -9.15 3.79 29.09
CA LYS A 33 -10.57 3.50 28.86
C LYS A 33 -10.74 2.60 27.64
N GLN A 34 -10.12 2.90 26.50
CA GLN A 34 -10.23 2.07 25.30
C GLN A 34 -9.63 0.67 25.46
N LEU A 35 -8.53 0.53 26.22
CA LEU A 35 -7.93 -0.79 26.50
C LEU A 35 -8.78 -1.62 27.48
N THR A 36 -9.46 -0.96 28.42
CA THR A 36 -10.32 -1.63 29.41
C THR A 36 -11.74 -1.86 28.94
N GLU A 37 -12.19 -1.13 27.92
CA GLU A 37 -13.52 -1.31 27.34
C GLU A 37 -13.60 -2.73 26.78
N LYS A 38 -14.57 -3.50 27.27
CA LYS A 38 -14.70 -4.89 26.88
C LYS A 38 -15.10 -4.95 25.40
N PRO A 39 -14.44 -5.77 24.56
CA PRO A 39 -14.91 -5.99 23.21
C PRO A 39 -16.34 -6.55 23.29
N CYS A 40 -17.28 -5.84 22.67
CA CYS A 40 -18.67 -6.28 22.60
C CYS A 40 -18.78 -7.41 21.58
N ASP A 41 -18.88 -8.65 22.07
CA ASP A 41 -19.26 -9.79 21.23
C ASP A 41 -20.78 -9.75 20.99
N HIS A 42 -21.17 -9.22 19.83
CA HIS A 42 -22.57 -9.16 19.42
C HIS A 42 -23.07 -10.55 19.01
N HIS A 43 -23.82 -11.20 19.89
CA HIS A 43 -24.64 -12.36 19.52
C HIS A 43 -25.91 -11.85 18.85
N TYR A 44 -25.91 -11.81 17.51
CA TYR A 44 -27.06 -11.37 16.73
C TYR A 44 -28.19 -12.40 16.83
N VAL A 45 -29.35 -11.98 17.36
CA VAL A 45 -30.61 -12.73 17.30
C VAL A 45 -31.53 -12.05 16.30
N GLU A 46 -32.04 -12.80 15.32
CA GLU A 46 -32.95 -12.26 14.30
C GLU A 46 -34.16 -11.55 14.93
N GLY A 47 -34.44 -10.32 14.50
CA GLY A 47 -35.57 -9.53 14.98
C GLY A 47 -35.31 -8.67 16.23
N GLN A 48 -34.17 -8.82 16.91
CA GLN A 48 -33.83 -8.02 18.10
C GLN A 48 -32.68 -7.05 17.81
N LYS A 49 -33.01 -5.89 17.23
CA LYS A 49 -32.05 -4.79 17.08
C LYS A 49 -31.85 -4.11 18.43
N GLN A 50 -30.74 -4.40 19.11
CA GLN A 50 -30.39 -3.71 20.35
C GLN A 50 -29.84 -2.31 20.05
N ILE A 51 -30.65 -1.27 20.27
CA ILE A 51 -30.31 0.16 20.06
C ILE A 51 -29.48 0.72 21.25
N THR A 52 -29.14 -0.12 22.23
CA THR A 52 -28.52 0.30 23.49
C THR A 52 -27.00 0.44 23.45
N HIS A 53 -26.34 0.02 22.36
CA HIS A 53 -24.91 0.24 22.18
C HIS A 53 -24.70 1.29 21.09
N SER A 54 -24.18 2.45 21.48
CA SER A 54 -23.78 3.46 20.51
C SER A 54 -22.45 3.03 19.90
N HIS A 55 -22.42 2.73 18.60
CA HIS A 55 -21.19 2.65 17.81
C HIS A 55 -20.55 4.02 17.60
N ALA A 56 -21.05 5.08 18.23
CA ALA A 56 -20.31 6.32 18.36
C ALA A 56 -19.13 6.07 19.30
N VAL A 57 -18.11 5.40 18.78
CA VAL A 57 -16.73 5.75 19.08
C VAL A 57 -16.63 7.21 18.64
N ASP A 58 -17.06 8.13 19.52
CA ASP A 58 -16.67 9.52 19.41
C ASP A 58 -15.17 9.51 19.68
N SER A 59 -14.40 9.20 18.62
CA SER A 59 -12.95 9.07 18.67
C SER A 59 -12.28 10.39 19.03
N ASN A 60 -13.05 11.46 19.15
CA ASN A 60 -12.61 12.83 19.29
C ASN A 60 -13.10 13.38 20.63
N CYS A 61 -12.18 13.48 21.60
CA CYS A 61 -12.48 14.20 22.83
C CYS A 61 -12.58 15.71 22.53
N HIS A 62 -13.72 16.35 22.84
CA HIS A 62 -13.95 17.77 22.58
C HIS A 62 -13.09 18.71 23.46
N VAL A 63 -12.39 18.16 24.46
CA VAL A 63 -11.54 18.92 25.39
C VAL A 63 -10.08 18.94 24.93
N CYS A 64 -9.53 17.79 24.53
CA CYS A 64 -8.14 17.69 24.09
C CYS A 64 -7.98 17.54 22.57
N HIS A 65 -9.09 17.43 21.82
CA HIS A 65 -9.17 17.11 20.38
C HIS A 65 -8.29 15.93 19.99
N PHE A 66 -8.02 15.04 20.95
CA PHE A 66 -7.18 13.89 20.74
C PHE A 66 -8.00 12.83 20.00
N ALA A 67 -7.45 12.35 18.87
CA ALA A 67 -8.04 11.31 18.05
C ALA A 67 -7.00 10.25 17.72
N PHE A 68 -7.31 8.98 18.00
CA PHE A 68 -6.49 7.85 17.56
C PHE A 68 -6.80 7.55 16.08
N SER A 69 -5.79 7.70 15.23
CA SER A 69 -5.86 7.18 13.86
C SER A 69 -5.55 5.69 13.87
N THR A 70 -6.37 4.90 13.19
CA THR A 70 -6.11 3.47 12.95
C THR A 70 -5.06 3.24 11.85
N PHE A 71 -4.43 4.31 11.36
CA PHE A 71 -3.42 4.23 10.31
C PHE A 71 -2.14 3.57 10.82
N ILE A 72 -1.84 2.40 10.28
CA ILE A 72 -0.57 1.69 10.47
C ILE A 72 0.30 2.02 9.26
N PRO A 73 1.43 2.76 9.41
CA PRO A 73 2.33 3.02 8.29
C PRO A 73 2.92 1.68 7.81
N ASN A 74 2.60 1.30 6.59
CA ASN A 74 3.14 0.09 5.97
C ASN A 74 4.42 0.46 5.21
N ALA A 75 5.54 -0.17 5.59
CA ALA A 75 6.80 -0.06 4.88
C ALA A 75 6.75 -0.91 3.59
N PHE A 76 6.00 -0.45 2.59
CA PHE A 76 6.02 -1.08 1.28
C PHE A 76 7.39 -0.83 0.63
N GLN A 77 8.07 -1.92 0.27
CA GLN A 77 9.29 -1.84 -0.55
C GLN A 77 8.89 -1.46 -1.99
N THR A 78 9.55 -0.46 -2.54
CA THR A 78 9.33 -0.01 -3.93
C THR A 78 9.86 -1.06 -4.91
N LEU A 79 8.99 -1.62 -5.75
CA LEU A 79 9.40 -2.49 -6.85
C LEU A 79 9.81 -1.62 -8.04
N SER A 80 11.08 -1.72 -8.46
CA SER A 80 11.58 -1.07 -9.67
C SER A 80 11.63 -2.06 -10.83
N PHE A 81 10.92 -1.76 -11.92
CA PHE A 81 10.95 -2.55 -13.14
C PHE A 81 11.89 -1.89 -14.15
N HIS A 82 12.98 -2.57 -14.50
CA HIS A 82 13.90 -2.11 -15.53
C HIS A 82 13.59 -2.80 -16.85
N LYS A 83 13.28 -2.01 -17.89
CA LYS A 83 13.08 -2.52 -19.25
C LYS A 83 14.45 -2.88 -19.84
N VAL A 84 14.69 -4.16 -20.08
CA VAL A 84 15.85 -4.63 -20.84
C VAL A 84 15.59 -4.34 -22.31
N ASN A 85 16.41 -3.45 -22.90
CA ASN A 85 16.38 -3.19 -24.33
C ASN A 85 17.45 -4.05 -25.01
N THR A 86 17.03 -5.02 -25.81
CA THR A 86 17.92 -5.90 -26.56
C THR A 86 17.97 -5.41 -28.00
N GLU A 87 19.07 -4.78 -28.40
CA GLU A 87 19.29 -4.34 -29.77
C GLU A 87 19.52 -5.56 -30.67
N THR A 88 18.53 -5.92 -31.50
CA THR A 88 18.67 -6.99 -32.50
C THR A 88 19.12 -6.39 -33.83
N SER A 89 20.32 -6.76 -34.30
CA SER A 89 20.78 -6.40 -35.64
C SER A 89 20.12 -7.32 -36.68
N TYR A 90 19.36 -6.73 -37.60
CA TYR A 90 18.79 -7.46 -38.74
C TYR A 90 19.84 -7.57 -39.85
N VAL A 91 20.24 -8.80 -40.18
CA VAL A 91 21.12 -9.06 -41.32
C VAL A 91 20.26 -9.49 -42.51
N PHE A 92 20.29 -8.71 -43.59
CA PHE A 92 19.64 -9.07 -44.85
C PHE A 92 20.62 -9.87 -45.72
N PHE A 93 20.29 -11.14 -45.99
CA PHE A 93 21.02 -11.97 -46.93
C PHE A 93 20.25 -12.07 -48.25
N TYR A 94 20.91 -11.73 -49.36
CA TYR A 94 20.38 -12.01 -50.69
C TYR A 94 20.72 -13.46 -51.08
N THR A 95 19.78 -14.38 -50.90
CA THR A 95 19.92 -15.74 -51.45
C THR A 95 19.54 -15.72 -52.92
N LYS A 96 20.49 -15.98 -53.83
CA LYS A 96 20.15 -16.23 -55.23
C LYS A 96 19.32 -17.52 -55.32
N VAL A 97 18.03 -17.37 -55.57
CA VAL A 97 17.15 -18.51 -55.86
C VAL A 97 17.55 -19.05 -57.24
N ALA A 98 18.21 -20.21 -57.27
CA ALA A 98 18.43 -20.93 -58.51
C ALA A 98 17.08 -21.49 -58.97
N SER A 99 16.43 -20.84 -59.92
CA SER A 99 15.18 -21.37 -60.46
C SER A 99 15.48 -22.55 -61.39
N THR A 100 15.27 -23.77 -60.89
CA THR A 100 15.31 -24.98 -61.70
C THR A 100 14.00 -25.10 -62.47
N PHE A 101 13.77 -24.23 -63.45
CA PHE A 101 12.64 -24.39 -64.36
C PHE A 101 12.88 -25.60 -65.28
N PHE A 102 11.82 -26.39 -65.45
CA PHE A 102 11.80 -27.66 -66.15
C PHE A 102 12.10 -27.49 -67.65
N LYS A 103 13.25 -28.01 -68.13
CA LYS A 103 13.68 -27.92 -69.54
C LYS A 103 13.08 -29.03 -70.43
N GLY A 104 11.76 -29.10 -70.47
CA GLY A 104 11.01 -29.65 -71.61
C GLY A 104 10.93 -31.18 -71.79
N SER A 105 11.86 -32.00 -71.28
CA SER A 105 11.66 -33.46 -71.28
C SER A 105 12.48 -34.18 -70.22
N LEU A 106 11.81 -34.83 -69.27
CA LEU A 106 12.44 -35.73 -68.31
C LEU A 106 12.22 -37.16 -68.82
N PHE A 107 13.22 -37.71 -69.51
CA PHE A 107 13.24 -39.12 -69.93
C PHE A 107 13.60 -40.00 -68.72
N ALA A 108 12.77 -40.00 -67.70
CA ALA A 108 12.88 -41.00 -66.64
C ALA A 108 12.49 -42.34 -67.25
N LEU A 109 13.42 -43.29 -67.23
CA LEU A 109 13.17 -44.68 -67.59
C LEU A 109 12.05 -45.19 -66.66
N ARG A 110 10.85 -45.45 -67.21
CA ARG A 110 9.72 -46.05 -66.45
C ARG A 110 9.94 -47.55 -66.18
N ALA A 111 11.19 -47.99 -66.13
CA ALA A 111 11.48 -49.36 -65.75
C ALA A 111 11.30 -49.48 -64.23
N PRO A 112 10.71 -50.58 -63.73
CA PRO A 112 10.67 -50.85 -62.30
C PRO A 112 12.10 -50.86 -61.73
N PRO A 113 12.31 -50.38 -60.50
CA PRO A 113 13.62 -50.38 -59.86
C PRO A 113 14.18 -51.81 -59.84
N ALA A 114 15.43 -51.96 -60.31
CA ALA A 114 16.15 -53.21 -60.12
C ALA A 114 16.36 -53.41 -58.63
N LEU A 115 15.96 -54.58 -58.11
CA LEU A 115 16.30 -54.99 -56.77
C LEU A 115 17.81 -55.23 -56.74
N VAL A 116 18.54 -54.39 -56.01
CA VAL A 116 19.92 -54.65 -55.58
C VAL A 116 19.88 -54.86 -54.08
#